data_AF-A0A661R9E6-F1
#
_entry.id   AF-A0A661R9E6-F1
#
_cell.length_a   1.000
_cell.length_b   1.000
_cell.length_c   1.000
_cell.angle_alpha   90.00
_cell.angle_beta   90.00
_cell.angle_gamma   90.00
#
_symmetry.space_group_name_H-M   'P 1'
#
loop_
_entity.id
_entity.type
_entity.pdbx_description
1 polymer ?
#
loop_
_entity_poly.entity_id
_entity_poly.type
_entity_poly.pdbx_seq_one_letter_code
_entity_poly.pdbx_strand_id
1 'polypeptide(L)'
;TGCTLGKANIEKAGWGKLAITLIDKKNEKAVRVSYKPGRHKLIAESAFMKKRGQGVPPTQIPEEEAWEMADIIWDAPESEVLAVGPVEPYEWGDDFGEIMGLVPCDDCAELVARAYLRVVGEKKMCIPCSGYGM
;
A
#
# COMPACT_ATOMS: atom_id res chain seq x y z
N THR A 1 3.05 -11.05 3.36
CA THR A 1 3.39 -10.02 4.36
C THR A 1 2.35 -9.88 5.45
N GLY A 2 1.05 -9.94 5.16
CA GLY A 2 0.02 -9.65 6.17
C GLY A 2 -0.07 -8.17 6.56
N CYS A 3 0.65 -7.30 5.84
CA CYS A 3 0.53 -5.85 5.91
C CYS A 3 -0.64 -5.42 5.01
N THR A 4 -1.73 -4.96 5.60
CA THR A 4 -3.01 -4.68 4.93
C THR A 4 -3.55 -3.34 5.35
N LEU A 5 -4.27 -2.67 4.44
CA LEU A 5 -4.88 -1.36 4.71
C LEU A 5 -5.82 -1.40 5.93
N GLY A 6 -6.66 -2.44 6.06
CA GLY A 6 -7.62 -2.55 7.16
C GLY A 6 -7.01 -2.71 8.55
N LYS A 7 -5.77 -3.21 8.64
CA LYS A 7 -4.99 -3.28 9.89
C LYS A 7 -4.10 -2.06 10.11
N ALA A 8 -4.18 -1.07 9.21
CA ALA A 8 -3.36 0.14 9.23
C ALA A 8 -1.84 -0.14 9.38
N ASN A 9 -1.34 -1.27 8.87
CA ASN A 9 0.06 -1.69 8.97
C ASN A 9 0.75 -1.75 7.59
N ILE A 10 0.25 -0.96 6.65
CA ILE A 10 0.87 -0.65 5.36
C ILE A 10 0.65 0.83 5.06
N GLU A 11 1.67 1.51 4.55
CA GLU A 11 1.59 2.92 4.18
C GLU A 11 2.21 3.16 2.80
N LYS A 12 1.79 4.26 2.15
CA LYS A 12 2.40 4.73 0.89
C LYS A 12 3.34 5.88 1.21
N ALA A 13 4.65 5.66 1.02
CA ALA A 13 5.67 6.70 1.22
C ALA A 13 5.64 7.84 0.19
N GLY A 14 4.95 7.66 -0.95
CA GLY A 14 4.78 8.72 -1.96
C GLY A 14 5.99 9.00 -2.86
N TRP A 15 7.04 8.16 -2.81
CA TRP A 15 8.29 8.41 -3.57
C TRP A 15 8.27 7.99 -5.04
N GLY A 16 7.17 7.41 -5.53
CA GLY A 16 7.08 6.93 -6.92
C GLY A 16 8.03 5.77 -7.26
N LYS A 17 8.46 4.98 -6.27
CA LYS A 17 9.39 3.86 -6.46
C LYS A 17 8.65 2.51 -6.39
N LEU A 18 9.02 1.58 -7.27
CA LEU A 18 8.63 0.16 -7.18
C LEU A 18 9.48 -0.53 -6.11
N ALA A 19 9.19 -0.21 -4.86
CA ALA A 19 9.94 -0.67 -3.70
C ALA A 19 9.05 -0.76 -2.47
N ILE A 20 9.47 -1.61 -1.54
CA ILE A 20 8.90 -1.68 -0.19
C ILE A 20 10.03 -1.60 0.84
N THR A 21 9.70 -1.08 2.01
CA THR A 21 10.47 -1.31 3.23
C THR A 21 9.61 -2.19 4.12
N LEU A 22 10.08 -3.39 4.42
CA LEU A 22 9.42 -4.26 5.40
C LEU A 22 10.06 -4.01 6.76
N ILE A 23 9.23 -3.69 7.74
CA ILE A 23 9.66 -3.33 9.09
C ILE A 23 9.17 -4.41 10.06
N ASP A 24 10.11 -4.98 10.81
CA ASP A 24 9.83 -5.81 11.96
C ASP A 24 9.80 -4.91 13.20
N LYS A 25 8.59 -4.54 13.63
CA LYS A 25 8.36 -3.67 14.78
C LYS A 25 8.85 -4.28 16.09
N LYS A 26 8.84 -5.62 16.21
CA LYS A 26 9.19 -6.31 17.46
C LYS A 26 10.71 -6.30 17.68
N ASN A 27 11.46 -6.50 16.61
CA ASN A 27 12.91 -6.56 16.66
C ASN A 27 13.59 -5.26 16.23
N GLU A 28 12.82 -4.21 15.92
CA GLU A 28 13.30 -2.89 15.48
C GLU A 28 14.31 -2.97 14.34
N LYS A 29 13.91 -3.70 13.30
CA LYS A 29 14.70 -3.92 12.10
C LYS A 29 13.89 -3.65 10.86
N ALA A 30 14.55 -3.22 9.80
CA ALA A 30 13.93 -3.05 8.49
C ALA A 30 14.81 -3.60 7.37
N VAL A 31 14.16 -4.06 6.31
CA VAL A 31 14.81 -4.38 5.04
C VAL A 31 14.12 -3.63 3.92
N ARG A 32 14.91 -3.03 3.03
CA ARG A 32 14.40 -2.40 1.83
C ARG A 32 14.57 -3.32 0.63
N VAL A 33 13.48 -3.52 -0.10
CA VAL A 33 13.44 -4.34 -1.32
C VAL A 33 12.94 -3.46 -2.46
N SER A 34 13.64 -3.48 -3.60
CA SER A 34 13.22 -2.74 -4.79
C SER A 34 13.36 -3.54 -6.06
N TYR A 35 12.46 -3.29 -7.01
CA TYR A 35 12.52 -3.85 -8.35
C TYR A 35 13.74 -3.32 -9.13
N LYS A 36 14.47 -4.21 -9.80
CA LYS A 36 15.62 -3.89 -10.64
C LYS A 36 15.18 -3.49 -12.05
N PRO A 37 15.87 -2.56 -12.71
CA PRO A 37 15.46 -2.05 -14.03
C PRO A 37 15.69 -3.05 -15.18
N GLY A 38 16.46 -4.13 -14.96
CA GLY A 38 17.00 -4.98 -16.04
C GLY A 38 15.95 -5.61 -16.98
N ARG A 39 14.71 -5.79 -16.52
CA ARG A 39 13.60 -6.35 -17.30
C ARG A 39 12.55 -5.34 -17.74
N HIS A 40 12.68 -4.08 -17.32
CA HIS A 40 11.63 -3.07 -17.53
C HIS A 40 11.35 -2.82 -19.02
N LYS A 41 12.39 -2.84 -19.86
CA LYS A 41 12.25 -2.68 -21.30
C LYS A 41 11.40 -3.79 -21.93
N LEU A 42 11.69 -5.06 -21.60
CA LEU A 42 10.94 -6.21 -22.11
C LEU A 42 9.47 -6.14 -21.70
N ILE A 43 9.19 -5.78 -20.45
CA ILE A 43 7.82 -5.59 -19.96
C ILE A 43 7.11 -4.48 -20.74
N ALA A 44 7.75 -3.32 -20.92
CA ALA A 44 7.18 -2.20 -21.66
C ALA A 44 6.89 -2.53 -23.14
N GLU A 45 7.68 -3.43 -23.73
CA GLU A 45 7.53 -3.87 -25.13
C GLU A 45 6.51 -5.01 -25.32
N SER A 46 6.04 -5.64 -24.25
CA SER A 46 5.03 -6.71 -24.29
C SER A 46 3.71 -6.25 -24.94
N ALA A 47 3.00 -7.19 -25.56
CA ALA A 47 1.69 -6.92 -26.15
C ALA A 47 0.70 -6.37 -25.11
N PHE A 48 0.71 -6.96 -23.91
CA PHE A 48 -0.08 -6.50 -22.77
C PHE A 48 0.16 -5.02 -22.45
N MET A 49 1.42 -4.60 -22.26
CA MET A 49 1.72 -3.22 -21.89
C MET A 49 1.44 -2.22 -23.02
N LYS A 50 1.65 -2.61 -24.29
CA LYS A 50 1.27 -1.79 -25.45
C LYS A 50 -0.24 -1.54 -25.47
N LYS A 51 -1.08 -2.56 -25.27
CA LYS A 51 -2.54 -2.41 -25.19
C LYS A 51 -3.00 -1.59 -23.99
N ARG A 52 -2.36 -1.78 -22.82
CA ARG A 52 -2.60 -0.93 -21.64
C ARG A 52 -2.30 0.53 -21.93
N GLY A 53 -1.20 0.82 -22.65
CA GLY A 53 -0.85 2.16 -23.10
C GLY A 53 -1.85 2.79 -24.08
N GLN A 54 -2.61 1.96 -24.79
CA GLN A 54 -3.71 2.39 -25.67
C GLN A 54 -5.06 2.55 -24.93
N GLY A 55 -5.08 2.34 -23.61
CA GLY A 55 -6.30 2.47 -22.79
C GLY A 55 -7.14 1.21 -22.69
N VAL A 56 -6.73 0.10 -23.31
CA VAL A 56 -7.45 -1.19 -23.21
C VAL A 56 -7.35 -1.71 -21.76
N PRO A 57 -8.46 -1.94 -21.05
CA PRO A 57 -8.43 -2.45 -19.68
C PRO A 57 -7.87 -3.89 -19.64
N PRO A 58 -7.17 -4.29 -18.56
CA PRO A 58 -6.53 -5.61 -18.48
C PRO A 58 -7.53 -6.76 -18.61
N THR A 59 -8.79 -6.57 -18.21
CA THR A 59 -9.87 -7.55 -18.33
C THR A 59 -10.33 -7.82 -19.76
N GLN A 60 -9.87 -7.03 -20.74
CA GLN A 60 -10.16 -7.19 -22.16
C GLN A 60 -8.93 -7.63 -22.97
N ILE A 61 -7.78 -7.81 -22.32
CA ILE A 61 -6.57 -8.30 -22.96
C ILE A 61 -6.59 -9.84 -22.90
N PRO A 62 -6.26 -10.55 -24.00
CA PRO A 62 -6.18 -12.00 -23.99
C PRO A 62 -5.29 -12.52 -22.86
N GLU A 63 -5.71 -13.61 -22.23
CA GLU A 63 -5.01 -14.19 -21.09
C GLU A 63 -3.56 -14.57 -21.42
N GLU A 64 -3.35 -15.13 -22.62
CA GLU A 64 -2.03 -15.49 -23.14
C GLU A 64 -1.05 -14.31 -23.13
N GLU A 65 -1.47 -13.13 -23.60
CA GLU A 65 -0.62 -11.93 -23.59
C GLU A 65 -0.32 -11.42 -22.18
N ALA A 66 -1.27 -11.60 -21.24
CA ALA A 66 -1.07 -11.25 -19.85
C ALA A 66 -0.03 -12.17 -19.19
N TRP A 67 -0.10 -13.47 -19.48
CA TRP A 67 0.88 -14.45 -19.02
C TRP A 67 2.25 -14.24 -19.65
N GLU A 68 2.34 -14.02 -20.97
CA GLU A 68 3.61 -13.69 -21.64
C GLU A 68 4.35 -12.52 -20.97
N MET A 69 3.61 -11.49 -20.54
CA MET A 69 4.19 -10.36 -19.80
C MET A 69 4.60 -10.75 -18.37
N ALA A 70 3.77 -11.52 -17.66
CA ALA A 70 4.06 -12.00 -16.32
C ALA A 70 5.30 -12.91 -16.28
N ASP A 71 5.45 -13.78 -17.26
CA ASP A 71 6.50 -14.79 -17.37
C ASP A 71 7.90 -14.15 -17.51
N ILE A 72 7.99 -12.93 -18.04
CA ILE A 72 9.24 -12.13 -18.04
C ILE A 72 9.83 -12.02 -16.63
N ILE A 73 8.97 -11.87 -15.61
CA ILE A 73 9.38 -11.80 -14.20
C ILE A 73 9.34 -13.17 -13.54
N TRP A 74 8.34 -14.00 -13.85
CA TRP A 74 8.14 -15.30 -13.20
C TRP A 74 9.31 -16.27 -13.42
N ASP A 75 9.84 -16.32 -14.65
CA ASP A 75 10.92 -17.22 -15.04
C ASP A 75 12.31 -16.65 -14.74
N ALA A 76 12.38 -15.43 -14.25
CA ALA A 76 13.61 -14.75 -13.94
C ALA A 76 14.24 -15.25 -12.63
N PRO A 77 15.58 -15.34 -12.54
CA PRO A 77 16.24 -15.45 -11.25
C PRO A 77 15.87 -14.26 -10.37
N GLU A 78 15.54 -14.53 -9.10
CA GLU A 78 15.18 -13.48 -8.12
C GLU A 78 16.25 -12.38 -8.05
N SER A 79 17.52 -12.79 -8.08
CA SER A 79 18.67 -11.90 -8.04
C SER A 79 18.77 -10.95 -9.23
N GLU A 80 18.01 -11.15 -10.29
CA GLU A 80 17.91 -10.24 -11.43
C GLU A 80 16.65 -9.37 -11.40
N VAL A 81 15.65 -9.74 -10.60
CA VAL A 81 14.37 -9.02 -10.45
C VAL A 81 14.40 -8.06 -9.26
N LEU A 82 14.96 -8.50 -8.13
CA LEU A 82 14.92 -7.78 -6.87
C LEU A 82 16.33 -7.37 -6.42
N ALA A 83 16.43 -6.15 -5.90
CA ALA A 83 17.53 -5.72 -5.05
C ALA A 83 17.04 -5.78 -3.60
N VAL A 84 17.57 -6.72 -2.83
CA VAL A 84 17.32 -6.87 -1.40
C VAL A 84 18.50 -6.23 -0.65
N GLY A 85 18.24 -5.18 0.11
CA GLY A 85 19.25 -4.53 0.93
C GLY A 85 19.62 -5.33 2.19
N PRO A 86 20.62 -4.87 2.96
CA PRO A 86 20.89 -5.40 4.29
C PRO A 86 19.69 -5.18 5.23
N VAL A 87 19.64 -5.98 6.29
CA VAL A 87 18.74 -5.75 7.42
C VAL A 87 19.40 -4.74 8.34
N GLU A 88 18.81 -3.57 8.44
CA GLU A 88 19.32 -2.44 9.22
C GLU A 88 18.46 -2.20 10.46
N PRO A 89 19.02 -1.61 11.53
CA PRO A 89 18.24 -1.10 12.64
C PRO A 89 17.18 -0.09 12.17
N TYR A 90 15.99 -0.16 12.77
CA TYR A 90 14.89 0.77 12.51
C TYR A 90 14.13 1.01 13.81
N GLU A 91 14.30 2.21 14.38
CA GLU A 91 13.56 2.64 15.57
C GLU A 91 12.08 2.83 15.19
N TRP A 92 11.20 2.00 15.75
CA TRP A 92 9.76 2.12 15.47
C TRP A 92 9.13 3.28 16.24
N GLY A 93 9.67 3.56 17.43
CA GLY A 93 9.13 4.56 18.35
C GLY A 93 7.96 4.04 19.18
N ASP A 94 7.30 4.96 19.88
CA ASP A 94 6.21 4.64 20.80
C ASP A 94 4.99 4.05 20.06
N ASP A 95 4.61 2.83 20.44
CA ASP A 95 3.32 2.26 20.06
C ASP A 95 2.24 2.80 21.01
N PHE A 96 1.47 3.78 20.55
CA PHE A 96 0.36 4.36 21.31
C PHE A 96 -0.80 3.37 21.54
N GLY A 97 -0.68 2.15 21.00
CA GLY A 97 -1.66 1.08 21.13
C GLY A 97 -2.92 1.32 20.30
N GLU A 98 -3.80 0.33 20.31
CA GLU A 98 -5.09 0.41 19.60
C GLU A 98 -6.09 1.25 20.40
N ILE A 99 -6.59 2.33 19.80
CA ILE A 99 -7.69 3.12 20.36
C ILE A 99 -9.00 2.41 20.03
N MET A 100 -9.52 1.65 20.99
CA MET A 100 -10.74 0.86 20.84
C MET A 100 -12.01 1.67 21.13
N GLY A 101 -13.10 1.27 20.49
CA GLY A 101 -14.45 1.74 20.78
C GLY A 101 -15.09 2.58 19.67
N LEU A 102 -16.43 2.54 19.65
CA LEU A 102 -17.28 3.25 18.70
C LEU A 102 -18.20 4.21 19.46
N VAL A 103 -18.47 5.37 18.88
CA VAL A 103 -19.39 6.38 19.40
C VAL A 103 -20.27 6.87 18.24
N PRO A 104 -21.60 6.96 18.40
CA PRO A 104 -22.45 7.54 17.36
C PRO A 104 -22.11 9.02 17.16
N CYS A 105 -22.09 9.48 15.90
CA CYS A 105 -22.01 10.89 15.56
C CYS A 105 -23.27 11.63 16.04
N ASP A 106 -23.12 12.76 16.73
CA ASP A 106 -24.24 13.55 17.25
C ASP A 106 -25.11 14.21 16.14
N ASP A 107 -24.70 14.12 14.87
CA ASP A 107 -25.41 14.68 13.72
C ASP A 107 -26.03 13.59 12.82
N CYS A 108 -25.21 12.68 12.29
CA CYS A 108 -25.70 11.62 11.39
C CYS A 108 -26.02 10.27 12.05
N ALA A 109 -25.77 10.12 13.36
CA ALA A 109 -25.97 8.90 14.16
C ALA A 109 -25.14 7.65 13.75
N GLU A 110 -24.34 7.71 12.68
CA GLU A 110 -23.43 6.62 12.30
C GLU A 110 -22.35 6.38 13.35
N LEU A 111 -21.93 5.12 13.52
CA LEU A 111 -20.87 4.76 14.47
C LEU A 111 -19.49 5.19 13.96
N VAL A 112 -18.77 5.92 14.80
CA VAL A 112 -17.42 6.44 14.52
C VAL A 112 -16.43 5.81 15.49
N ALA A 113 -15.33 5.25 14.97
CA ALA A 113 -14.22 4.81 15.80
C ALA A 113 -13.61 6.01 16.53
N ARG A 114 -13.33 5.85 17.83
CA ARG A 114 -12.87 6.94 18.70
C ARG A 114 -11.63 7.67 18.16
N ALA A 115 -10.73 6.95 17.50
CA ALA A 115 -9.55 7.53 16.84
C ALA A 115 -9.89 8.57 15.75
N TYR A 116 -11.09 8.52 15.17
CA TYR A 116 -11.53 9.38 14.06
C TYR A 116 -12.57 10.43 14.50
N LEU A 117 -12.96 10.44 15.77
CA LEU A 117 -13.95 11.38 16.28
C LEU A 117 -13.41 12.82 16.26
N ARG A 118 -14.29 13.79 16.05
CA ARG A 118 -14.01 15.22 16.19
C ARG A 118 -14.91 15.80 17.27
N VAL A 119 -14.34 16.67 18.10
CA VAL A 119 -15.08 17.37 19.15
C VAL A 119 -15.28 18.82 18.69
N VAL A 120 -16.53 19.19 18.43
CA VAL A 120 -16.92 20.54 18.00
C VAL A 120 -17.81 21.14 19.07
N GLY A 121 -17.23 21.97 19.93
CA GLY A 121 -17.86 22.37 21.19
C GLY A 121 -18.05 21.16 22.10
N GLU A 122 -19.29 20.87 22.48
CA GLU A 122 -19.64 19.67 23.27
C GLU A 122 -20.01 18.45 22.41
N LYS A 123 -20.17 18.64 21.09
CA LYS A 123 -20.63 17.60 20.17
C LYS A 123 -19.50 16.67 19.72
N LYS A 124 -19.80 15.37 19.67
CA LYS A 124 -18.97 14.29 19.16
C LYS A 124 -19.41 13.94 17.74
N MET A 125 -18.60 14.32 16.76
CA MET A 125 -18.99 14.31 15.35
C MET A 125 -18.04 13.42 14.55
N CYS A 126 -18.54 12.78 13.48
CA CYS A 126 -17.68 12.20 12.46
C CYS A 126 -16.94 13.30 11.68
N ILE A 127 -15.85 12.96 10.99
CA ILE A 127 -15.04 13.93 10.24
C ILE A 127 -15.90 14.73 9.22
N PRO A 128 -16.75 14.10 8.38
CA PRO A 128 -17.60 14.85 7.45
C PRO A 128 -18.57 15.83 8.12
N CYS A 129 -19.32 15.39 9.14
CA CYS A 129 -20.30 16.25 9.83
C CYS A 129 -19.63 17.37 10.66
N SER A 130 -18.36 17.20 11.03
CA SER A 130 -17.64 18.20 11.84
C SER A 130 -17.22 19.46 11.08
N GLY A 131 -17.37 19.49 9.75
CA GLY A 131 -16.85 20.57 8.90
C GLY A 131 -15.35 20.47 8.58
N TYR A 132 -14.70 19.38 9.00
CA TYR A 132 -13.30 19.03 8.68
C TYR A 132 -13.17 17.93 7.63
N GLY A 133 -14.28 17.50 7.03
CA GLY A 133 -14.25 16.68 5.81
C GLY A 133 -13.77 17.56 4.65
N MET A 134 -12.64 17.19 4.05
CA MET A 134 -12.24 17.75 2.74
C MET A 134 -13.27 17.43 1.68
#